data_AF-A0A6A4I4T8-F1
#
_entry.id   AF-A0A6A4I4T8-F1
#
_cell.length_a   1.000
_cell.length_b   1.000
_cell.length_c   1.000
_cell.angle_alpha   90.00
_cell.angle_beta   90.00
_cell.angle_gamma   90.00
#
_symmetry.space_group_name_H-M   'P 1'
#
loop_
_entity.id
_entity.type
_entity.pdbx_description
1 polymer ?
#
loop_
_entity_poly.entity_id
_entity_poly.type
_entity_poly.pdbx_seq_one_letter_code
_entity_poly.pdbx_strand_id
1 'polypeptide(L)'
;MLGLRRKAMIAPSGQPIDHDAETMRLQLLGDPNLMAQIEQAQPEFASAARNDPARFAELLRQTRSQQQAAELAAKEELSLLNADPFDVEAQRKIEERIRQQAVLDNMEHAIEYSPESFGRVTMLYIDAEVNGTKVKAFVDSGAQQTISE
;
A
#
# COMPACT_ATOMS: atom_id res chain seq x y z
N MET A 1 27.88 24.73 41.31
CA MET A 1 26.96 25.42 40.39
C MET A 1 27.71 25.82 39.13
N LEU A 2 27.30 25.30 37.97
CA LEU A 2 27.19 25.94 36.64
C LEU A 2 27.35 24.88 35.54
N GLY A 3 26.25 24.22 35.20
CA GLY A 3 26.15 23.46 33.96
C GLY A 3 25.87 24.43 32.81
N LEU A 4 26.84 24.64 31.94
CA LEU A 4 26.65 25.40 30.69
C LEU A 4 25.81 24.55 29.72
N ARG A 5 24.50 24.78 29.70
CA ARG A 5 23.61 24.33 28.62
C ARG A 5 23.88 25.19 27.38
N ARG A 6 24.57 24.64 26.38
CA ARG A 6 24.57 25.21 25.02
C ARG A 6 23.18 25.02 24.42
N LYS A 7 22.36 26.07 24.44
CA LYS A 7 21.20 26.22 23.56
C LYS A 7 21.74 26.35 22.14
N ALA A 8 21.60 25.30 21.33
CA ALA A 8 21.70 25.44 19.88
C ALA A 8 20.48 26.26 19.42
N MET A 9 20.72 27.53 19.09
CA MET A 9 19.74 28.36 18.39
C MET A 9 19.69 27.84 16.96
N ILE A 10 18.62 27.11 16.62
CA ILE A 10 18.27 26.86 15.23
C ILE A 10 17.76 28.19 14.70
N ALA A 11 18.62 28.90 13.97
CA ALA A 11 18.22 30.11 13.25
C ALA A 11 17.16 29.73 12.21
N PRO A 12 16.09 30.54 12.02
CA PRO A 12 15.18 30.35 10.91
C PRO A 12 15.93 30.73 9.64
N SER A 13 16.31 29.75 8.83
CA SER A 13 16.96 29.97 7.54
C SER A 13 15.94 30.53 6.54
N GLY A 14 15.68 31.83 6.63
CA GLY A 14 15.13 32.63 5.55
C GLY A 14 16.23 32.94 4.53
N GLN A 15 16.80 31.91 3.91
CA GLN A 15 17.57 32.10 2.67
C GLN A 15 16.59 32.63 1.62
N PRO A 16 16.94 33.69 0.86
CA PRO A 16 16.08 34.15 -0.22
C PRO A 16 15.88 32.97 -1.17
N ILE A 17 14.62 32.68 -1.50
CA ILE A 17 14.22 31.51 -2.29
C ILE A 17 15.02 31.42 -3.61
N ASP A 18 15.50 32.55 -4.14
CA ASP A 18 16.38 32.63 -5.31
C ASP A 18 17.79 32.05 -5.07
N HIS A 19 18.38 32.19 -3.88
CA HIS A 19 19.68 31.60 -3.55
C HIS A 19 19.60 30.09 -3.36
N ASP A 20 18.51 29.61 -2.77
CA ASP A 20 18.21 28.19 -2.69
C ASP A 20 17.93 27.59 -4.07
N ALA A 21 17.20 28.32 -4.94
CA ALA A 21 16.91 27.89 -6.30
C ALA A 21 18.18 27.76 -7.14
N GLU A 22 19.09 28.74 -7.09
CA GLU A 22 20.36 28.66 -7.81
C GLU A 22 21.26 27.54 -7.29
N THR A 23 21.30 27.32 -5.98
CA THR A 23 22.06 26.22 -5.39
C THR A 23 21.53 24.86 -5.87
N MET A 24 20.20 24.68 -5.87
CA MET A 24 19.55 23.47 -6.37
C MET A 24 19.77 23.28 -7.88
N ARG A 25 19.73 24.36 -8.66
CA ARG A 25 20.01 24.32 -10.09
C ARG A 25 21.43 23.84 -10.37
N LEU A 26 22.42 24.37 -9.64
CA LEU A 26 23.82 23.96 -9.79
C LEU A 26 24.06 22.51 -9.35
N GLN A 27 23.42 22.05 -8.27
CA GLN A 27 23.46 20.65 -7.87
C GLN A 27 22.86 19.72 -8.93
N LEU A 28 21.72 20.12 -9.49
CA LEU A 28 21.05 19.38 -10.54
C LEU A 28 21.93 19.31 -11.81
N LEU A 29 22.53 20.42 -12.24
CA LEU A 29 23.47 20.43 -13.36
C LEU A 29 24.76 19.64 -13.07
N GLY A 30 25.14 19.51 -11.81
CA GLY A 30 26.29 18.71 -11.36
C GLY A 30 26.04 17.21 -11.32
N ASP A 31 24.78 16.76 -11.36
CA ASP A 31 24.41 15.34 -11.35
C ASP A 31 23.70 14.92 -12.65
N PRO A 32 24.41 14.28 -13.59
CA PRO A 32 23.84 13.89 -14.87
C PRO A 32 22.76 12.81 -14.75
N ASN A 33 22.80 11.96 -13.72
CA ASN A 33 21.79 10.92 -13.51
C ASN A 33 20.48 11.55 -13.02
N LEU A 34 20.57 12.51 -12.09
CA LEU A 34 19.41 13.26 -11.62
C LEU A 34 18.79 14.09 -12.75
N MET A 35 19.62 14.72 -13.59
CA MET A 35 19.11 15.46 -14.75
C MET A 35 18.38 14.58 -15.75
N ALA A 36 18.88 13.37 -16.05
CA ALA A 36 18.18 12.46 -16.95
C ALA A 36 16.80 12.04 -16.41
N GLN A 37 16.67 11.85 -15.09
CA GLN A 37 15.40 11.54 -14.45
C GLN A 37 14.42 12.71 -14.51
N ILE A 38 14.89 13.93 -14.21
CA ILE A 38 14.06 15.13 -14.30
C ILE A 38 13.65 15.41 -15.75
N GLU A 39 14.52 15.16 -16.72
CA GLU A 39 14.20 15.31 -18.15
C GLU A 39 13.11 14.34 -18.60
N GLN A 40 13.05 13.13 -18.04
CA GLN A 40 11.98 12.17 -18.29
C GLN A 40 10.67 12.53 -17.58
N ALA A 41 10.73 12.97 -16.33
CA ALA A 41 9.55 13.24 -15.51
C ALA A 41 8.94 14.63 -15.77
N GLN A 42 9.79 15.63 -15.93
CA GLN A 42 9.44 17.05 -16.05
C GLN A 42 10.39 17.77 -17.04
N PRO A 43 10.17 17.61 -18.35
CA PRO A 43 11.07 18.15 -19.38
C PRO A 43 11.19 19.68 -19.33
N GLU A 44 10.11 20.39 -18.95
CA GLU A 44 10.14 21.85 -18.77
C GLU A 44 11.14 22.26 -17.68
N PHE A 45 11.17 21.52 -16.57
CA PHE A 45 12.04 21.79 -15.42
C PHE A 45 13.52 21.57 -15.77
N ALA A 46 13.82 20.49 -16.51
CA ALA A 46 15.16 20.23 -17.03
C ALA A 46 15.63 21.30 -18.03
N SER A 47 14.73 21.75 -18.91
CA SER A 47 15.04 22.79 -19.90
C SER A 47 15.33 24.14 -19.26
N ALA A 48 14.56 24.51 -18.22
CA ALA A 48 14.76 25.72 -17.44
C ALA A 48 16.08 25.66 -16.66
N ALA A 49 16.41 24.53 -16.04
CA ALA A 49 17.67 24.36 -15.31
C ALA A 49 18.91 24.62 -16.16
N ARG A 50 18.87 24.23 -17.45
CA ARG A 50 19.97 24.40 -18.42
C ARG A 50 20.03 25.79 -19.04
N ASN A 51 18.89 26.37 -19.39
CA ASN A 51 18.84 27.54 -20.29
C ASN A 51 18.30 28.82 -19.64
N ASP A 52 17.50 28.71 -18.58
CA ASP A 52 16.82 29.86 -17.97
C ASP A 52 16.74 29.74 -16.43
N PRO A 53 17.74 30.27 -15.72
CA PRO A 53 17.78 30.28 -14.25
C PRO A 53 16.55 30.95 -13.60
N ALA A 54 16.03 32.03 -14.21
CA ALA A 54 14.89 32.76 -13.67
C ALA A 54 13.60 31.94 -13.78
N ARG A 55 13.41 31.26 -14.91
CA ARG A 55 12.30 30.32 -15.11
C ARG A 55 12.38 29.13 -14.17
N PHE A 56 13.59 28.61 -13.91
CA PHE A 56 13.80 27.51 -12.97
C PHE A 56 13.37 27.90 -11.54
N ALA A 57 13.75 29.10 -11.08
CA ALA A 57 13.35 29.61 -9.77
C ALA A 57 11.82 29.82 -9.67
N GLU A 58 11.16 30.27 -10.74
CA GLU A 58 9.70 30.38 -10.79
C GLU A 58 9.01 29.02 -10.67
N LEU A 59 9.42 28.04 -11.49
CA LEU A 59 8.86 26.69 -11.47
C LEU A 59 9.05 26.04 -10.10
N LEU A 60 10.22 26.20 -9.47
CA LEU A 60 10.49 25.69 -8.13
C LEU A 60 9.57 26.31 -7.07
N ARG A 61 9.30 27.62 -7.16
CA ARG A 61 8.34 28.30 -6.27
C ARG A 61 6.93 27.76 -6.43
N GLN A 62 6.48 27.59 -7.67
CA GLN A 62 5.16 27.05 -7.97
C GLN A 62 5.00 25.63 -7.41
N THR A 63 5.96 24.74 -7.68
CA THR A 63 5.94 23.36 -7.18
C THR A 63 5.91 23.31 -5.65
N ARG A 64 6.75 24.11 -4.97
CA ARG A 64 6.74 24.16 -3.50
C ARG A 64 5.41 24.66 -2.95
N SER A 65 4.81 25.69 -3.56
CA SER A 65 3.52 26.23 -3.11
C SER A 65 2.39 25.20 -3.24
N GLN A 66 2.35 24.44 -4.34
CA GLN A 66 1.37 23.38 -4.55
C GLN A 66 1.56 22.23 -3.57
N GLN A 67 2.81 21.80 -3.34
CA GLN A 67 3.13 20.75 -2.37
C GLN A 67 2.74 21.16 -0.95
N GLN A 68 3.04 22.39 -0.54
CA GLN A 68 2.64 22.89 0.78
C GLN A 68 1.12 22.93 0.95
N ALA A 69 0.39 23.43 -0.06
CA ALA A 69 -1.08 23.45 -0.01
C ALA A 69 -1.68 22.04 0.09
N ALA A 70 -1.14 21.08 -0.67
CA ALA A 70 -1.56 19.68 -0.61
C ALA A 70 -1.23 19.03 0.75
N GLU A 71 -0.05 19.31 1.31
CA GLU A 71 0.36 18.81 2.62
C GLU A 71 -0.51 19.38 3.75
N LEU A 72 -0.85 20.67 3.68
CA LEU A 72 -1.77 21.32 4.62
C LEU A 72 -3.16 20.68 4.55
N ALA A 73 -3.72 20.49 3.36
CA ALA A 73 -5.02 19.84 3.17
C ALA A 73 -5.02 18.39 3.70
N ALA A 74 -3.96 17.62 3.41
CA ALA A 74 -3.82 16.25 3.91
C ALA A 74 -3.69 16.20 5.45
N LYS A 75 -2.99 17.17 6.06
CA LYS A 75 -2.90 17.30 7.52
C LYS A 75 -4.23 17.66 8.15
N GLU A 76 -5.01 18.54 7.53
CA GLU A 76 -6.37 18.88 7.99
C GLU A 76 -7.30 17.67 7.91
N GLU A 77 -7.27 16.91 6.81
CA GLU A 77 -8.06 15.68 6.65
C GLU A 77 -7.69 14.61 7.69
N LEU A 78 -6.39 14.38 7.91
CA LEU A 78 -5.91 13.49 8.97
C LEU A 78 -6.28 14.01 10.37
N SER A 79 -6.26 15.32 10.60
CA SER A 79 -6.66 15.91 11.86
C SER A 79 -8.16 15.72 12.10
N LEU A 80 -9.00 15.83 11.08
CA LEU A 80 -10.45 15.57 11.18
C LEU A 80 -10.74 14.10 11.46
N LEU A 81 -10.04 13.18 10.80
CA LEU A 81 -10.16 11.74 11.03
C LEU A 81 -9.64 11.29 12.41
N ASN A 82 -8.66 12.01 12.98
CA ASN A 82 -8.12 11.75 14.32
C ASN A 82 -8.78 12.57 15.44
N ALA A 83 -9.65 13.53 15.11
CA ALA A 83 -10.23 14.45 16.09
C ALA A 83 -11.24 13.78 17.03
N ASP A 84 -11.78 12.60 16.68
CA ASP A 84 -12.68 11.87 17.58
C ASP A 84 -12.37 10.36 17.66
N PRO A 85 -11.75 9.88 18.75
CA PRO A 85 -11.57 8.45 19.04
C PRO A 85 -12.89 7.67 19.19
N PHE A 86 -14.03 8.36 19.27
CA PHE A 86 -15.39 7.81 19.33
C PHE A 86 -16.18 8.05 18.03
N ASP A 87 -15.52 8.41 16.93
CA ASP A 87 -16.19 8.54 15.64
C ASP A 87 -16.87 7.23 15.25
N VAL A 88 -18.19 7.26 15.30
CA VAL A 88 -19.08 6.13 15.03
C VAL A 88 -18.91 5.65 13.60
N GLU A 89 -18.57 6.52 12.65
CA GLU A 89 -18.33 6.13 11.27
C GLU A 89 -17.01 5.35 11.11
N ALA A 90 -15.96 5.78 11.81
CA ALA A 90 -14.70 5.04 11.84
C ALA A 90 -14.87 3.65 12.48
N GLN A 91 -15.58 3.57 13.62
CA GLN A 91 -15.88 2.28 14.25
C GLN A 91 -16.79 1.40 13.38
N ARG A 92 -17.81 1.95 12.72
CA ARG A 92 -18.69 1.23 11.79
C ARG A 92 -17.90 0.65 10.62
N LYS A 93 -16.96 1.42 10.06
CA LYS A 93 -16.09 0.95 8.98
C LYS A 93 -15.15 -0.17 9.43
N ILE A 94 -14.63 -0.11 10.66
CA ILE A 94 -13.82 -1.17 11.25
C ILE A 94 -14.67 -2.43 11.48
N GLU A 95 -15.88 -2.29 12.04
CA GLU A 95 -16.82 -3.38 12.26
C GLU A 95 -17.19 -4.08 10.95
N GLU A 96 -17.49 -3.31 9.89
CA GLU A 96 -17.83 -3.86 8.59
C GLU A 96 -16.67 -4.68 8.00
N ARG A 97 -15.42 -4.19 8.12
CA ARG A 97 -14.25 -4.97 7.67
C ARG A 97 -14.08 -6.26 8.45
N ILE A 98 -14.23 -6.23 9.78
CA ILE A 98 -14.13 -7.43 10.61
C ILE A 98 -15.20 -8.44 10.21
N ARG A 99 -16.43 -7.98 9.98
CA ARG A 99 -17.53 -8.84 9.54
C ARG A 99 -17.25 -9.49 8.19
N GLN A 100 -16.78 -8.72 7.21
CA GLN A 100 -16.44 -9.25 5.89
C GLN A 100 -15.31 -10.29 6.00
N GLN A 101 -14.27 -10.01 6.80
CA GLN A 101 -13.17 -10.95 7.01
C GLN A 101 -13.68 -12.26 7.65
N ALA A 102 -14.51 -12.18 8.69
CA ALA A 102 -15.06 -13.37 9.34
C ALA A 102 -15.92 -14.23 8.40
N VAL A 103 -16.65 -13.61 7.47
CA VAL A 103 -17.41 -14.35 6.44
C VAL A 103 -16.47 -15.08 5.48
N LEU A 104 -15.40 -14.41 5.03
CA LEU A 104 -14.41 -15.01 4.14
C LEU A 104 -13.66 -16.16 4.81
N ASP A 105 -13.20 -15.96 6.04
CA ASP A 105 -12.47 -16.98 6.80
C ASP A 105 -13.35 -18.23 7.02
N ASN A 106 -14.63 -18.03 7.38
CA ASN A 106 -15.57 -19.14 7.54
C ASN A 106 -15.85 -19.84 6.20
N MET A 107 -15.97 -19.09 5.11
CA MET A 107 -16.14 -19.66 3.78
C MET A 107 -14.93 -20.49 3.36
N GLU A 108 -13.72 -19.99 3.59
CA GLU A 108 -12.48 -20.72 3.30
C GLU A 108 -12.39 -22.02 4.10
N HIS A 109 -12.66 -21.96 5.41
CA HIS A 109 -12.76 -23.15 6.26
C HIS A 109 -13.78 -24.15 5.73
N ALA A 110 -14.95 -23.67 5.31
CA ALA A 110 -16.00 -24.55 4.83
C ALA A 110 -15.69 -25.15 3.44
N ILE A 111 -14.92 -24.46 2.60
CA ILE A 111 -14.39 -25.03 1.34
C ILE A 111 -13.35 -26.12 1.63
N GLU A 112 -12.46 -25.91 2.59
CA GLU A 112 -11.40 -26.87 2.94
C GLU A 112 -11.98 -28.14 3.57
N TYR A 113 -12.87 -27.99 4.55
CA TYR A 113 -13.35 -29.11 5.37
C TYR A 113 -14.74 -29.62 5.00
N SER A 114 -15.50 -28.89 4.18
CA SER A 114 -16.89 -29.24 3.82
C SER A 114 -17.27 -28.79 2.40
N PRO A 115 -16.47 -29.14 1.37
CA PRO A 115 -16.69 -28.67 -0.01
C PRO A 115 -18.07 -29.06 -0.58
N GLU A 116 -18.66 -30.13 -0.05
CA GLU A 116 -20.00 -30.63 -0.38
C GLU A 116 -21.11 -29.60 -0.10
N SER A 117 -20.90 -28.67 0.83
CA SER A 117 -21.87 -27.60 1.12
C SER A 117 -21.93 -26.53 0.02
N PHE A 118 -20.90 -26.44 -0.84
CA PHE A 118 -20.75 -25.40 -1.86
C PHE A 118 -20.79 -25.93 -3.30
N GLY A 119 -20.93 -27.24 -3.50
CA GLY A 119 -21.00 -27.84 -4.82
C GLY A 119 -21.23 -29.34 -4.81
N ARG A 120 -21.43 -29.93 -6.01
CA ARG A 120 -21.52 -31.39 -6.17
C ARG A 120 -20.12 -31.98 -6.21
N VAL A 121 -19.79 -32.82 -5.24
CA VAL A 121 -18.53 -33.57 -5.20
C VAL A 121 -18.71 -34.89 -5.95
N THR A 122 -17.82 -35.18 -6.89
CA THR A 122 -17.81 -36.45 -7.61
C THR A 122 -17.01 -37.47 -6.81
N MET A 123 -17.69 -38.53 -6.36
CA MET A 123 -17.06 -39.62 -5.64
C MET A 123 -16.30 -40.55 -6.60
N LEU A 124 -15.15 -41.07 -6.16
CA LEU A 124 -14.31 -41.96 -6.94
C LEU A 124 -14.81 -43.40 -6.83
N TYR A 125 -15.01 -44.05 -7.98
CA TYR A 125 -15.37 -45.46 -8.07
C TYR A 125 -14.46 -46.18 -9.05
N ILE A 126 -14.12 -47.43 -8.73
CA ILE A 126 -13.39 -48.32 -9.62
C ILE A 126 -14.19 -49.60 -9.88
N ASP A 127 -13.97 -50.21 -11.05
CA ASP A 127 -14.42 -51.57 -11.31
C ASP A 127 -13.54 -52.54 -10.52
N ALA A 128 -14.18 -53.39 -9.72
CA ALA A 128 -13.54 -54.45 -8.96
C ALA A 128 -14.29 -55.77 -9.14
N GLU A 129 -13.66 -56.88 -8.74
CA GLU A 129 -14.27 -58.20 -8.81
C GLU A 129 -14.01 -58.95 -7.51
N VAL A 130 -15.07 -59.46 -6.90
CA VAL A 130 -15.01 -60.28 -5.68
C VAL A 130 -15.67 -61.61 -5.98
N ASN A 131 -14.92 -62.71 -5.86
CA ASN A 131 -15.41 -64.06 -6.14
C ASN A 131 -16.08 -64.22 -7.51
N GLY A 132 -15.54 -63.61 -8.57
CA GLY A 132 -16.13 -63.69 -9.92
C GLY A 132 -17.26 -62.69 -10.19
N THR A 133 -17.70 -61.94 -9.17
CA THR A 133 -18.79 -60.96 -9.29
C THR A 133 -18.21 -59.55 -9.45
N LYS A 134 -18.55 -58.88 -10.55
CA LYS A 134 -18.14 -57.49 -10.79
C LYS A 134 -18.92 -56.53 -9.88
N VAL A 135 -18.18 -55.67 -9.19
CA VAL A 135 -18.72 -54.66 -8.26
C VAL A 135 -18.10 -53.30 -8.53
N LYS A 136 -18.82 -52.22 -8.22
CA LYS A 136 -18.28 -50.85 -8.23
C LYS A 136 -17.81 -50.51 -6.83
N ALA A 137 -16.50 -50.48 -6.62
CA ALA A 137 -15.92 -50.16 -5.32
C ALA A 137 -15.79 -48.64 -5.16
N PHE A 138 -16.34 -48.11 -4.06
CA PHE A 138 -16.15 -46.73 -3.63
C PHE A 138 -14.73 -46.55 -3.06
N VAL A 139 -14.04 -45.48 -3.46
CA VAL A 139 -12.66 -45.19 -3.02
C VAL A 139 -12.68 -44.06 -2.00
N ASP A 140 -12.31 -44.36 -0.76
CA ASP A 140 -12.22 -43.42 0.34
C ASP A 140 -10.89 -43.59 1.09
N SER A 141 -10.04 -42.55 1.07
CA SER A 141 -8.76 -42.56 1.77
C SER A 141 -8.89 -42.30 3.27
N GLY A 142 -10.04 -41.83 3.74
CA GLY A 142 -10.34 -41.58 5.16
C GLY A 142 -10.90 -42.80 5.90
N ALA A 143 -11.32 -43.85 5.19
CA ALA A 143 -11.83 -45.06 5.80
C ALA A 143 -10.71 -45.85 6.50
N GLN A 144 -10.90 -46.17 7.79
CA GLN A 144 -9.92 -46.98 8.55
C GLN A 144 -9.92 -48.45 8.15
N GLN A 145 -11.06 -48.96 7.64
CA GLN A 145 -11.22 -50.35 7.21
C GLN A 145 -12.11 -50.41 5.98
N THR A 146 -11.83 -51.38 5.10
CA THR A 146 -12.69 -51.70 3.97
C THR A 146 -13.92 -52.44 4.48
N ILE A 147 -15.12 -51.96 4.11
CA ILE A 147 -16.40 -52.59 4.45
C ILE A 147 -16.95 -53.24 3.19
N SER A 148 -17.33 -54.51 3.29
CA SER A 148 -18.05 -55.24 2.25
C SER A 148 -19.23 -55.96 2.91
N GLU A 149 -20.45 -55.48 2.66
CA GLU A 149 -21.70 -56.20 2.98
C GLU A 149 -22.18 -57.00 1.77
#